data_AF-A0A2V9KLQ1-F1
#
_entry.id   AF-A0A2V9KLQ1-F1
#
_cell.length_a   1.000
_cell.length_b   1.000
_cell.length_c   1.000
_cell.angle_alpha   90.00
_cell.angle_beta   90.00
_cell.angle_gamma   90.00
#
_symmetry.space_group_name_H-M   'P 1'
#
loop_
_entity.id
_entity.type
_entity.pdbx_description
1 polymer ?
#
loop_
_entity_poly.entity_id
_entity_poly.type
_entity_poly.pdbx_seq_one_letter_code
_entity_poly.pdbx_strand_id
1 'polypeptide(L)'
;MAILDMNHNWPNLGHDSLVKAVGEIVLDLEPFLEQAGLAARVLSYDVRSRGMIPEPPGARLRLYIGTGGPGHIDPRRNDGASEGTQGIVEDPSWEAPLFRLFDAVRADETAALLAVCHTFGVVCRWLDLARPVLRGPGKGGKSIGVRVNVLAPEAERHPWFSRLAGQLRGGCLSVVDSRLFDLIPVSDAFPPGVVPIGYEARPDGTRGDAITMIEVARDRGGTMPRMIAVNHHPEIRDREMQRALLERKLARSEVSAEWVEERNRIIADVFRSRESEARVMLASYFTLLGPLRFHLYRQVRLRGAALGVAGDLDEERVLGSIPVVADPDAGLPA
;
A
#
# COMPACT_ATOMS: atom_id res chain seq x y z
N MET A 1 -13.91 -6.07 5.88
CA MET A 1 -12.75 -5.20 5.59
C MET A 1 -13.27 -3.90 5.01
N ALA A 2 -12.58 -2.79 5.26
CA ALA A 2 -12.91 -1.50 4.68
C ALA A 2 -11.80 -1.03 3.74
N ILE A 3 -12.19 -0.58 2.56
CA ILE A 3 -11.32 0.20 1.67
C ILE A 3 -11.66 1.67 1.88
N LEU A 4 -10.66 2.46 2.25
CA LEU A 4 -10.72 3.91 2.33
C LEU A 4 -10.40 4.44 0.93
N ASP A 5 -11.43 4.74 0.13
CA ASP A 5 -11.24 5.18 -1.24
C ASP A 5 -10.98 6.69 -1.29
N MET A 6 -9.76 7.04 -1.65
CA MET A 6 -9.25 8.42 -1.74
C MET A 6 -9.37 9.00 -3.16
N ASN A 7 -10.13 8.37 -4.05
CA ASN A 7 -10.13 8.69 -5.49
C ASN A 7 -10.69 10.08 -5.85
N HIS A 8 -11.54 10.67 -5.01
CA HIS A 8 -12.23 11.93 -5.28
C HIS A 8 -12.94 11.98 -6.66
N ASN A 9 -13.66 10.92 -7.03
CA ASN A 9 -14.31 10.71 -8.35
C ASN A 9 -13.35 10.49 -9.55
N TRP A 10 -12.04 10.34 -9.33
CA TRP A 10 -11.13 9.94 -10.38
C TRP A 10 -11.13 8.43 -10.60
N PRO A 11 -10.91 7.94 -11.83
CA PRO A 11 -10.70 6.52 -12.08
C PRO A 11 -9.52 5.97 -11.27
N ASN A 12 -9.78 4.97 -10.42
CA ASN A 12 -8.79 4.40 -9.51
C ASN A 12 -8.48 2.94 -9.87
N LEU A 13 -7.42 2.72 -10.66
CA LEU A 13 -6.95 1.37 -10.99
C LEU A 13 -6.36 0.64 -9.77
N GLY A 14 -5.78 1.39 -8.84
CA GLY A 14 -5.24 0.86 -7.59
C GLY A 14 -6.35 0.27 -6.72
N HIS A 15 -7.52 0.92 -6.65
CA HIS A 15 -8.70 0.40 -5.97
C HIS A 15 -9.05 -1.02 -6.43
N ASP A 16 -9.24 -1.21 -7.73
CA ASP A 16 -9.64 -2.51 -8.27
C ASP A 16 -8.54 -3.57 -8.09
N SER A 17 -7.27 -3.14 -8.17
CA SER A 17 -6.11 -4.01 -7.92
C SER A 17 -6.11 -4.52 -6.47
N LEU A 18 -6.44 -3.66 -5.50
CA LEU A 18 -6.58 -4.04 -4.09
C LEU A 18 -7.76 -4.99 -3.86
N VAL A 19 -8.92 -4.71 -4.46
CA VAL A 19 -10.09 -5.62 -4.40
C VAL A 19 -9.73 -7.00 -4.95
N LYS A 20 -9.02 -7.06 -6.07
CA LYS A 20 -8.57 -8.32 -6.65
C LYS A 20 -7.56 -9.05 -5.76
N ALA A 21 -6.57 -8.35 -5.21
CA ALA A 21 -5.60 -8.94 -4.27
C ALA A 21 -6.28 -9.55 -3.04
N VAL A 22 -7.31 -8.89 -2.50
CA VAL A 22 -8.13 -9.46 -1.43
C VAL A 22 -8.88 -10.70 -1.90
N GLY A 23 -9.51 -10.65 -3.08
CA GLY A 23 -10.22 -11.79 -3.65
C GLY A 23 -9.34 -13.02 -3.80
N GLU A 24 -8.12 -12.86 -4.32
CA GLU A 24 -7.16 -13.95 -4.46
C GLU A 24 -6.79 -14.58 -3.12
N ILE A 25 -6.56 -13.78 -2.07
CA ILE A 25 -6.26 -14.31 -0.73
C ILE A 25 -7.49 -15.00 -0.13
N VAL A 26 -8.70 -14.51 -0.41
CA VAL A 26 -9.94 -15.15 0.08
C VAL A 26 -10.14 -16.53 -0.54
N LEU A 27 -9.75 -16.75 -1.80
CA LEU A 27 -9.80 -18.08 -2.42
C LEU A 27 -8.95 -19.10 -1.65
N ASP A 28 -7.76 -18.70 -1.19
CA ASP A 28 -6.91 -19.56 -0.35
C ASP A 28 -7.54 -19.91 1.01
N LEU A 29 -8.55 -19.14 1.44
CA LEU A 29 -9.26 -19.28 2.71
C LEU A 29 -10.63 -19.96 2.57
N GLU A 30 -11.10 -20.18 1.34
CA GLU A 30 -12.45 -20.67 1.02
C GLU A 30 -12.80 -21.96 1.79
N PRO A 31 -11.96 -23.01 1.84
CA PRO A 31 -12.31 -24.24 2.55
C PRO A 31 -12.61 -24.01 4.03
N PHE A 32 -11.84 -23.14 4.70
CA PHE A 32 -12.06 -22.82 6.11
C PHE A 32 -13.25 -21.89 6.31
N LEU A 33 -13.45 -20.91 5.41
CA LEU A 33 -14.61 -20.02 5.44
C LEU A 33 -15.91 -20.80 5.32
N GLU A 34 -15.98 -21.76 4.38
CA GLU A 34 -17.13 -22.64 4.20
C GLU A 34 -17.38 -23.50 5.43
N GLN A 35 -16.33 -24.17 5.94
CA GLN A 35 -16.43 -24.99 7.16
C GLN A 35 -16.93 -24.16 8.36
N ALA A 36 -16.49 -22.92 8.48
CA ALA A 36 -16.86 -22.04 9.58
C ALA A 36 -18.17 -21.28 9.38
N GLY A 37 -18.85 -21.42 8.22
CA GLY A 37 -20.02 -20.62 7.88
C GLY A 37 -19.73 -19.11 7.82
N LEU A 38 -18.50 -18.74 7.47
CA LEU A 38 -18.02 -17.37 7.39
C LEU A 38 -17.99 -16.89 5.93
N ALA A 39 -18.08 -15.57 5.76
CA ALA A 39 -17.87 -14.93 4.47
C ALA A 39 -16.93 -13.72 4.61
N ALA A 40 -16.06 -13.54 3.62
CA ALA A 40 -15.24 -12.35 3.52
C ALA A 40 -16.01 -11.26 2.76
N ARG A 41 -16.12 -10.06 3.36
CA ARG A 41 -16.73 -8.89 2.73
C ARG A 41 -15.77 -7.72 2.71
N VAL A 42 -15.66 -7.10 1.53
CA VAL A 42 -14.95 -5.84 1.31
C VAL A 42 -15.98 -4.75 1.06
N LEU A 43 -15.82 -3.62 1.73
CA LEU A 43 -16.69 -2.45 1.59
C LEU A 43 -15.83 -1.23 1.25
N SER A 44 -16.14 -0.57 0.15
CA SER A 44 -15.50 0.69 -0.23
C SER A 44 -16.23 1.86 0.40
N TYR A 45 -15.48 2.80 0.97
CA TYR A 45 -15.98 4.03 1.56
C TYR A 45 -15.36 5.20 0.80
N ASP A 46 -16.20 6.01 0.15
CA ASP A 46 -15.79 7.24 -0.56
C ASP A 46 -15.50 8.34 0.48
N VAL A 47 -14.24 8.37 0.93
CA VAL A 47 -13.81 9.20 2.06
C VAL A 47 -13.86 10.67 1.67
N ARG A 48 -13.30 11.02 0.51
CA ARG A 48 -13.00 12.41 0.16
C ARG A 48 -14.17 13.13 -0.50
N SER A 49 -14.90 12.47 -1.39
CA SER A 49 -16.04 13.11 -2.07
C SER A 49 -17.29 13.13 -1.21
N ARG A 50 -17.47 12.13 -0.35
CA ARG A 50 -18.73 11.92 0.40
C ARG A 50 -18.56 11.93 1.93
N GLY A 51 -17.33 12.09 2.44
CA GLY A 51 -17.09 12.07 3.89
C GLY A 51 -17.41 10.72 4.53
N MET A 52 -17.43 9.62 3.76
CA MET A 52 -17.80 8.31 4.29
C MET A 52 -16.62 7.72 5.07
N ILE A 53 -16.72 7.73 6.40
CA ILE A 53 -15.74 7.08 7.28
C ILE A 53 -16.34 5.78 7.82
N PRO A 54 -15.64 4.64 7.71
CA PRO A 54 -16.12 3.39 8.31
C PRO A 54 -16.14 3.47 9.84
N GLU A 55 -16.89 2.56 10.46
CA GLU A 55 -16.84 2.40 11.91
C GLU A 55 -15.43 2.03 12.42
N PRO A 56 -15.07 2.42 13.66
CA PRO A 56 -13.80 2.03 14.28
C PRO A 56 -13.68 0.51 14.46
N PRO A 57 -12.48 -0.02 14.80
CA PRO A 57 -12.28 -1.45 14.95
C PRO A 57 -13.30 -2.10 15.89
N GLY A 58 -13.87 -3.22 15.46
CA GLY A 58 -14.96 -3.88 16.16
C GLY A 58 -15.31 -5.24 15.59
N ALA A 59 -16.54 -5.71 15.83
CA ALA A 59 -16.97 -7.02 15.34
C ALA A 59 -16.91 -7.12 13.80
N ARG A 60 -17.31 -6.05 13.11
CA ARG A 60 -17.45 -6.03 11.65
C ARG A 60 -16.15 -5.68 10.91
N LEU A 61 -15.43 -4.66 11.36
CA LEU A 61 -14.24 -4.15 10.68
C LEU A 61 -13.02 -4.25 11.59
N ARG A 62 -11.95 -4.86 11.06
CA ARG A 62 -10.64 -5.00 11.72
C ARG A 62 -9.47 -4.77 10.76
N LEU A 63 -9.72 -4.68 9.47
CA LEU A 63 -8.69 -4.47 8.46
C LEU A 63 -9.16 -3.37 7.52
N TYR A 64 -8.32 -2.34 7.41
CA TYR A 64 -8.52 -1.11 6.68
C TYR A 64 -7.42 -1.01 5.62
N ILE A 65 -7.79 -0.67 4.40
CA ILE A 65 -6.87 -0.53 3.28
C ILE A 65 -7.12 0.82 2.64
N GLY A 66 -6.14 1.72 2.68
CA GLY A 66 -6.27 3.03 2.06
C GLY A 66 -5.70 3.06 0.65
N THR A 67 -6.43 3.66 -0.28
CA THR A 67 -6.02 3.77 -1.67
C THR A 67 -5.19 5.04 -1.94
N GLY A 68 -4.58 5.08 -3.12
CA GLY A 68 -4.10 6.33 -3.70
C GLY A 68 -5.24 7.25 -4.14
N GLY A 69 -4.90 8.49 -4.42
CA GLY A 69 -5.85 9.56 -4.72
C GLY A 69 -5.15 10.78 -5.31
N PRO A 70 -5.85 11.63 -6.08
CA PRO A 70 -5.25 12.79 -6.72
C PRO A 70 -5.24 14.02 -5.80
N GLY A 71 -4.49 15.04 -6.20
CA GLY A 71 -4.42 16.33 -5.53
C GLY A 71 -3.46 16.38 -4.35
N HIS A 72 -3.50 17.50 -3.65
CA HIS A 72 -2.66 17.79 -2.50
C HIS A 72 -3.11 16.97 -1.28
N ILE A 73 -2.16 16.57 -0.43
CA ILE A 73 -2.40 15.76 0.79
C ILE A 73 -3.19 16.51 1.86
N ASP A 74 -2.93 17.81 2.03
CA ASP A 74 -3.77 18.72 2.82
C ASP A 74 -5.01 19.11 1.99
N PRO A 75 -6.23 18.69 2.37
CA PRO A 75 -7.45 19.00 1.62
C PRO A 75 -7.73 20.50 1.55
N ARG A 76 -7.27 21.31 2.52
CA ARG A 76 -7.46 22.77 2.50
C ARG A 76 -6.69 23.46 1.38
N ARG A 77 -5.70 22.78 0.81
CA ARG A 77 -4.88 23.29 -0.30
C ARG A 77 -5.41 22.85 -1.67
N ASN A 78 -6.44 22.02 -1.71
CA ASN A 78 -7.12 21.64 -2.95
C ASN A 78 -8.15 22.72 -3.33
N ASP A 79 -7.64 23.75 -4.00
CA ASP A 79 -8.37 24.94 -4.45
C ASP A 79 -8.88 24.84 -5.91
N GLY A 80 -8.58 23.75 -6.61
CA GLY A 80 -8.93 23.50 -8.01
C GLY A 80 -8.08 24.24 -9.04
N ALA A 81 -7.13 25.08 -8.63
CA ALA A 81 -6.37 25.96 -9.52
C ALA A 81 -4.84 25.75 -9.42
N SER A 82 -4.33 25.51 -8.22
CA SER A 82 -2.90 25.32 -7.97
C SER A 82 -2.40 24.02 -8.63
N GLU A 83 -1.19 24.03 -9.20
CA GLU A 83 -0.64 22.90 -9.99
C GLU A 83 -0.77 21.54 -9.29
N GLY A 84 -0.45 21.49 -7.99
CA GLY A 84 -0.48 20.27 -7.20
C GLY A 84 -1.88 19.74 -6.84
N THR A 85 -2.95 20.48 -7.17
CA THR A 85 -4.34 20.11 -6.82
C THR A 85 -4.98 19.20 -7.84
N GLN A 86 -4.41 19.12 -9.04
CA GLN A 86 -4.97 18.35 -10.16
C GLN A 86 -6.44 18.73 -10.47
N GLY A 87 -6.79 20.00 -10.30
CA GLY A 87 -8.16 20.50 -10.56
C GLY A 87 -9.17 20.14 -9.46
N ILE A 88 -8.71 19.60 -8.33
CA ILE A 88 -9.60 19.21 -7.22
C ILE A 88 -9.92 20.43 -6.35
N VAL A 89 -11.22 20.66 -6.16
CA VAL A 89 -11.76 21.42 -5.04
C VAL A 89 -12.27 20.42 -4.00
N GLU A 90 -11.87 20.59 -2.75
CA GLU A 90 -12.14 19.61 -1.70
C GLU A 90 -12.68 20.25 -0.41
N ASP A 91 -13.68 19.61 0.18
CA ASP A 91 -14.14 19.90 1.54
C ASP A 91 -13.24 19.14 2.54
N PRO A 92 -12.53 19.82 3.45
CA PRO A 92 -11.67 19.17 4.44
C PRO A 92 -12.43 18.47 5.58
N SER A 93 -13.76 18.48 5.61
CA SER A 93 -14.58 17.95 6.71
C SER A 93 -14.37 16.46 7.02
N TRP A 94 -13.88 15.67 6.06
CA TRP A 94 -13.57 14.25 6.24
C TRP A 94 -12.31 13.98 7.06
N GLU A 95 -11.39 14.94 7.15
CA GLU A 95 -10.03 14.75 7.69
C GLU A 95 -10.05 14.41 9.18
N ALA A 96 -10.69 15.24 10.00
CA ALA A 96 -10.73 15.03 11.44
C ALA A 96 -11.45 13.72 11.84
N PRO A 97 -12.60 13.35 11.25
CA PRO A 97 -13.19 12.03 11.39
C PRO A 97 -12.24 10.87 11.00
N LEU A 98 -11.49 10.99 9.90
CA LEU A 98 -10.54 9.97 9.49
C LEU A 98 -9.37 9.84 10.46
N PHE A 99 -8.85 10.94 11.01
CA PHE A 99 -7.78 10.90 12.01
C PHE A 99 -8.23 10.19 13.28
N ARG A 100 -9.48 10.40 13.73
CA ARG A 100 -10.04 9.63 14.85
C ARG A 100 -10.13 8.13 14.55
N LEU A 101 -10.40 7.75 13.30
CA LEU A 101 -10.35 6.35 12.89
C LEU A 101 -8.91 5.82 12.98
N PHE A 102 -7.91 6.58 12.53
CA PHE A 102 -6.51 6.18 12.64
C PHE A 102 -6.07 6.02 14.10
N ASP A 103 -6.48 6.92 14.99
CA ASP A 103 -6.27 6.79 16.44
C ASP A 103 -6.88 5.49 16.97
N ALA A 104 -8.12 5.19 16.59
CA ALA A 104 -8.81 3.98 17.02
C ALA A 104 -8.14 2.70 16.48
N VAL A 105 -7.69 2.71 15.21
CA VAL A 105 -6.91 1.60 14.63
C VAL A 105 -5.57 1.44 15.34
N ARG A 106 -4.86 2.54 15.66
CA ARG A 106 -3.60 2.49 16.37
C ARG A 106 -3.76 1.93 17.79
N ALA A 107 -4.84 2.27 18.48
CA ALA A 107 -5.12 1.78 19.83
C ALA A 107 -5.51 0.29 19.90
N ASP A 108 -6.06 -0.28 18.83
CA ASP A 108 -6.53 -1.67 18.82
C ASP A 108 -5.48 -2.65 18.29
N GLU A 109 -4.88 -3.48 19.15
CA GLU A 109 -3.82 -4.46 18.80
C GLU A 109 -4.22 -5.53 17.77
N THR A 110 -5.51 -5.64 17.45
CA THR A 110 -6.05 -6.64 16.51
C THR A 110 -6.49 -6.03 15.18
N ALA A 111 -6.62 -4.71 15.11
CA ALA A 111 -6.95 -4.00 13.88
C ALA A 111 -5.71 -3.83 12.99
N ALA A 112 -5.83 -3.57 11.68
CA ALA A 112 -4.69 -3.24 10.83
C ALA A 112 -5.05 -2.18 9.78
N LEU A 113 -4.08 -1.34 9.40
CA LEU A 113 -4.18 -0.36 8.32
C LEU A 113 -3.02 -0.55 7.33
N LEU A 114 -3.36 -0.79 6.06
CA LEU A 114 -2.40 -0.79 4.95
C LEU A 114 -2.67 0.45 4.09
N ALA A 115 -1.82 1.47 4.18
CA ALA A 115 -2.03 2.76 3.53
C ALA A 115 -1.15 2.91 2.29
N VAL A 116 -1.76 3.14 1.13
CA VAL A 116 -1.06 3.26 -0.16
C VAL A 116 -1.12 4.69 -0.67
N CYS A 117 -0.01 5.17 -1.23
CA CYS A 117 0.15 6.43 -1.97
C CYS A 117 -0.46 7.65 -1.24
N HIS A 118 -1.63 8.13 -1.65
CA HIS A 118 -2.29 9.27 -1.02
C HIS A 118 -2.64 9.01 0.45
N THR A 119 -3.11 7.81 0.80
CA THR A 119 -3.36 7.47 2.21
C THR A 119 -2.06 7.49 3.02
N PHE A 120 -0.90 7.12 2.44
CA PHE A 120 0.39 7.30 3.11
C PHE A 120 0.69 8.77 3.41
N GLY A 121 0.40 9.67 2.47
CA GLY A 121 0.46 11.11 2.72
C GLY A 121 -0.44 11.56 3.87
N VAL A 122 -1.68 11.10 3.90
CA VAL A 122 -2.64 11.43 4.96
C VAL A 122 -2.18 10.87 6.32
N VAL A 123 -1.59 9.68 6.38
CA VAL A 123 -0.99 9.12 7.61
C VAL A 123 0.20 9.97 8.07
N CYS A 124 1.09 10.38 7.15
CA CYS A 124 2.20 11.27 7.49
C CYS A 124 1.71 12.61 8.04
N ARG A 125 0.61 13.14 7.50
CA ARG A 125 0.00 14.38 7.97
C ARG A 125 -0.66 14.22 9.34
N TRP A 126 -1.39 13.13 9.57
CA TRP A 126 -2.01 12.82 10.87
C TRP A 126 -0.96 12.78 12.00
N LEU A 127 0.21 12.23 11.70
CA LEU A 127 1.31 12.08 12.66
C LEU A 127 2.30 13.26 12.66
N ASP A 128 2.07 14.29 11.85
CA ASP A 128 3.00 15.41 11.62
C ASP A 128 4.44 14.94 11.30
N LEU A 129 4.58 13.91 10.47
CA LEU A 129 5.88 13.29 10.16
C LEU A 129 6.61 13.97 9.02
N ALA A 130 5.88 14.41 8.00
CA ALA A 130 6.47 14.86 6.76
C ALA A 130 5.60 15.91 6.07
N ARG A 131 6.28 16.90 5.47
CA ARG A 131 5.63 17.94 4.67
C ARG A 131 5.58 17.53 3.19
N PRO A 132 4.45 17.75 2.49
CA PRO A 132 4.37 17.54 1.05
C PRO A 132 5.12 18.64 0.30
N VAL A 133 6.00 18.23 -0.61
CA VAL A 133 6.78 19.09 -1.51
C VAL A 133 6.49 18.68 -2.93
N LEU A 134 5.98 19.62 -3.74
CA LEU A 134 5.68 19.36 -5.15
C LEU A 134 6.99 19.05 -5.90
N ARG A 135 6.98 17.99 -6.70
CA ARG A 135 8.16 17.59 -7.48
C ARG A 135 8.33 18.51 -8.68
N GLY A 136 9.39 19.33 -8.64
CA GLY A 136 9.73 20.25 -9.72
C GLY A 136 10.50 19.59 -10.89
N PRO A 137 10.79 20.36 -11.95
CA PRO A 137 11.51 19.89 -13.14
C PRO A 137 12.89 19.28 -12.83
N GLY A 138 13.59 19.79 -11.81
CA GLY A 138 14.89 19.26 -11.38
C GLY A 138 14.85 17.80 -10.88
N LYS A 139 13.67 17.27 -10.55
CA LYS A 139 13.43 15.86 -10.20
C LYS A 139 12.69 15.08 -11.30
N GLY A 140 12.61 15.64 -12.51
CA GLY A 140 11.86 15.07 -13.63
C GLY A 140 10.34 15.26 -13.53
N GLY A 141 9.85 16.13 -12.65
CA GLY A 141 8.41 16.34 -12.42
C GLY A 141 7.75 15.17 -11.68
N LYS A 142 6.49 14.86 -12.05
CA LYS A 142 5.72 13.74 -11.48
C LYS A 142 6.53 12.45 -11.57
N SER A 143 6.63 11.73 -10.46
CA SER A 143 7.24 10.39 -10.46
C SER A 143 6.26 9.41 -11.10
N ILE A 144 6.70 8.65 -12.11
CA ILE A 144 5.86 7.71 -12.89
C ILE A 144 6.68 6.49 -13.33
N GLY A 145 6.18 5.28 -13.07
CA GLY A 145 6.78 4.03 -13.52
C GLY A 145 7.66 3.39 -12.45
N VAL A 146 8.63 2.56 -12.85
CA VAL A 146 9.52 1.91 -11.88
C VAL A 146 10.51 2.93 -11.32
N ARG A 147 10.60 2.98 -10.00
CA ARG A 147 11.54 3.79 -9.23
C ARG A 147 12.32 2.92 -8.27
N VAL A 148 13.41 3.46 -7.75
CA VAL A 148 14.26 2.80 -6.78
C VAL A 148 14.09 3.50 -5.44
N ASN A 149 13.75 2.72 -4.43
CA ASN A 149 13.83 3.11 -3.03
C ASN A 149 15.03 2.44 -2.39
N VAL A 150 15.47 2.96 -1.25
CA VAL A 150 16.47 2.30 -0.39
C VAL A 150 15.86 2.06 0.98
N LEU A 151 16.16 0.91 1.57
CA LEU A 151 15.75 0.60 2.94
C LEU A 151 16.46 1.51 3.94
N ALA A 152 15.74 1.89 4.99
CA ALA A 152 16.33 2.55 6.14
C ALA A 152 17.11 1.55 7.01
N PRO A 153 18.13 1.97 7.78
CA PRO A 153 18.84 1.08 8.71
C PRO A 153 17.92 0.39 9.74
N GLU A 154 16.79 1.01 10.05
CA GLU A 154 15.76 0.43 10.91
C GLU A 154 15.05 -0.76 10.25
N ALA A 155 14.85 -0.73 8.92
CA ALA A 155 14.24 -1.84 8.20
C ALA A 155 15.11 -3.10 8.18
N GLU A 156 16.44 -2.95 8.17
CA GLU A 156 17.38 -4.08 8.26
C GLU A 156 17.28 -4.81 9.61
N ARG A 157 16.96 -4.08 10.68
CA ARG A 157 16.76 -4.63 12.04
C ARG A 157 15.30 -5.03 12.30
N HIS A 158 14.40 -4.71 11.39
CA HIS A 158 12.99 -4.96 11.54
C HIS A 158 12.68 -6.45 11.33
N PRO A 159 11.90 -7.12 12.19
CA PRO A 159 11.61 -8.55 12.06
C PRO A 159 11.04 -8.95 10.68
N TRP A 160 10.02 -8.25 10.17
CA TRP A 160 9.51 -8.46 8.81
C TRP A 160 10.47 -8.00 7.69
N PHE A 161 10.90 -6.73 7.68
CA PHE A 161 11.68 -6.17 6.58
C PHE A 161 13.16 -6.60 6.53
N SER A 162 13.73 -7.17 7.58
CA SER A 162 15.08 -7.75 7.52
C SER A 162 15.16 -8.90 6.50
N ARG A 163 14.04 -9.60 6.31
CA ARG A 163 13.89 -10.65 5.29
C ARG A 163 13.86 -10.08 3.87
N LEU A 164 13.30 -8.88 3.71
CA LEU A 164 13.40 -8.14 2.45
C LEU A 164 14.85 -7.70 2.24
N ALA A 165 15.47 -7.07 3.25
CA ALA A 165 16.85 -6.60 3.19
C ALA A 165 17.82 -7.71 2.76
N GLY A 166 17.65 -8.93 3.31
CA GLY A 166 18.44 -10.10 2.92
C GLY A 166 18.29 -10.56 1.47
N GLN A 167 17.24 -10.11 0.76
CA GLN A 167 17.03 -10.38 -0.66
C GLN A 167 17.43 -9.21 -1.57
N LEU A 168 17.73 -8.03 -1.03
CA LEU A 168 18.07 -6.85 -1.82
C LEU A 168 19.59 -6.72 -2.00
N ARG A 169 20.02 -6.48 -3.24
CA ARG A 169 21.40 -6.07 -3.54
C ARG A 169 21.57 -4.59 -3.16
N GLY A 170 22.44 -4.30 -2.20
CA GLY A 170 22.73 -2.92 -1.77
C GLY A 170 21.54 -2.18 -1.13
N GLY A 171 20.56 -2.90 -0.58
CA GLY A 171 19.37 -2.32 0.07
C GLY A 171 18.39 -1.62 -0.87
N CYS A 172 18.58 -1.73 -2.19
CA CYS A 172 17.77 -1.05 -3.20
C CYS A 172 16.55 -1.89 -3.60
N LEU A 173 15.38 -1.26 -3.58
CA LEU A 173 14.07 -1.86 -3.84
C LEU A 173 13.42 -1.21 -5.07
N SER A 174 13.02 -2.02 -6.06
CA SER A 174 12.25 -1.54 -7.20
C SER A 174 10.76 -1.43 -6.86
N VAL A 175 10.16 -0.28 -7.09
CA VAL A 175 8.75 0.01 -6.77
C VAL A 175 8.04 0.66 -7.95
N VAL A 176 6.72 0.47 -8.08
CA VAL A 176 5.89 1.20 -9.05
C VAL A 176 5.40 2.49 -8.42
N ASP A 177 5.74 3.64 -8.99
CA ASP A 177 5.43 4.95 -8.44
C ASP A 177 4.56 5.78 -9.40
N SER A 178 3.66 6.61 -8.84
CA SER A 178 2.81 7.54 -9.57
C SER A 178 2.38 8.70 -8.66
N ARG A 179 3.31 9.58 -8.29
CA ARG A 179 3.07 10.65 -7.30
C ARG A 179 3.59 12.03 -7.73
N LEU A 180 2.88 13.06 -7.29
CA LEU A 180 3.25 14.47 -7.49
C LEU A 180 4.11 15.04 -6.36
N PHE A 181 3.98 14.49 -5.14
CA PHE A 181 4.60 15.04 -3.95
C PHE A 181 5.68 14.12 -3.37
N ASP A 182 6.81 14.72 -3.03
CA ASP A 182 7.75 14.18 -2.06
C ASP A 182 7.25 14.49 -0.65
N LEU A 183 7.29 13.48 0.23
CA LEU A 183 7.08 13.70 1.65
C LEU A 183 8.45 13.82 2.30
N ILE A 184 8.80 15.04 2.69
CA ILE A 184 10.08 15.33 3.32
C ILE A 184 9.86 15.31 4.84
N PRO A 185 10.57 14.46 5.60
CA PRO A 185 10.45 14.44 7.05
C PRO A 185 10.64 15.82 7.66
N VAL A 186 9.82 16.17 8.66
CA VAL A 186 9.97 17.45 9.38
C VAL A 186 11.10 17.40 10.42
N SER A 187 11.54 16.19 10.78
CA SER A 187 12.60 15.88 11.73
C SER A 187 13.28 14.57 11.34
N ASP A 188 14.54 14.40 11.73
CA ASP A 188 15.25 13.12 11.62
C ASP A 188 14.84 12.14 12.73
N ALA A 189 14.30 12.64 13.83
CA ALA A 189 13.79 11.82 14.93
C ALA A 189 12.29 11.53 14.74
N PHE A 190 11.96 10.29 14.40
CA PHE A 190 10.57 9.84 14.28
C PHE A 190 9.95 9.63 15.67
N PRO A 191 8.63 9.87 15.84
CA PRO A 191 7.93 9.65 17.10
C PRO A 191 8.07 8.21 17.62
N PRO A 192 8.05 7.98 18.94
CA PRO A 192 8.10 6.64 19.51
C PRO A 192 7.06 5.69 18.89
N GLY A 193 7.53 4.51 18.49
CA GLY A 193 6.71 3.48 17.84
C GLY A 193 6.55 3.64 16.33
N VAL A 194 6.96 4.77 15.74
CA VAL A 194 7.01 4.95 14.28
C VAL A 194 8.42 4.58 13.79
N VAL A 195 8.49 3.69 12.81
CA VAL A 195 9.75 3.19 12.25
C VAL A 195 9.84 3.61 10.77
N PRO A 196 10.84 4.40 10.37
CA PRO A 196 11.10 4.65 8.95
C PRO A 196 11.55 3.33 8.30
N ILE A 197 10.93 2.96 7.18
CA ILE A 197 11.24 1.70 6.48
C ILE A 197 12.06 1.95 5.21
N GLY A 198 11.80 3.05 4.51
CA GLY A 198 12.61 3.38 3.35
C GLY A 198 12.34 4.74 2.76
N TYR A 199 13.25 5.12 1.88
CA TYR A 199 13.36 6.43 1.27
C TYR A 199 13.46 6.29 -0.25
N GLU A 200 13.14 7.37 -0.97
CA GLU A 200 13.49 7.48 -2.38
C GLU A 200 15.03 7.40 -2.52
N ALA A 201 15.52 6.63 -3.50
CA ALA A 201 16.96 6.60 -3.79
C ALA A 201 17.36 7.77 -4.71
N ARG A 202 18.57 8.29 -4.50
CA ARG A 202 19.26 9.15 -5.46
C ARG A 202 19.77 8.32 -6.65
N PRO A 203 20.15 8.95 -7.78
CA PRO A 203 20.68 8.23 -8.94
C PRO A 203 21.91 7.35 -8.65
N ASP A 204 22.67 7.67 -7.61
CA ASP A 204 23.83 6.90 -7.14
C ASP A 204 23.47 5.73 -6.20
N GLY A 205 22.17 5.50 -5.96
CA GLY A 205 21.67 4.46 -5.06
C GLY A 205 21.64 4.85 -3.57
N THR A 206 22.12 6.06 -3.21
CA THR A 206 22.09 6.52 -1.82
C THR A 206 20.71 7.00 -1.39
N ARG A 207 20.47 7.06 -0.08
CA ARG A 207 19.21 7.58 0.50
C ARG A 207 18.98 9.04 0.13
N GLY A 208 17.92 9.33 -0.60
CA GLY A 208 17.37 10.67 -0.80
C GLY A 208 16.55 11.18 0.39
N ASP A 209 15.96 12.36 0.21
CA ASP A 209 15.32 13.10 1.32
C ASP A 209 13.87 12.69 1.56
N ALA A 210 13.22 12.10 0.55
CA ALA A 210 11.80 11.76 0.63
C ALA A 210 11.61 10.41 1.33
N ILE A 211 10.83 10.38 2.41
CA ILE A 211 10.38 9.13 3.03
C ILE A 211 9.33 8.48 2.13
N THR A 212 9.42 7.17 1.94
CA THR A 212 8.52 6.43 1.05
C THR A 212 7.80 5.28 1.76
N MET A 213 8.28 4.84 2.92
CA MET A 213 7.67 3.75 3.67
C MET A 213 7.85 3.96 5.18
N ILE A 214 6.79 3.73 5.96
CA ILE A 214 6.82 3.76 7.43
C ILE A 214 5.99 2.62 8.01
N GLU A 215 6.40 2.13 9.18
CA GLU A 215 5.55 1.38 10.11
C GLU A 215 5.15 2.32 11.25
N VAL A 216 3.87 2.29 11.65
CA VAL A 216 3.31 3.09 12.75
C VAL A 216 2.95 2.23 13.96
N ALA A 217 2.65 0.94 13.73
CA ALA A 217 2.33 -0.02 14.78
C ALA A 217 2.63 -1.43 14.29
N ARG A 218 3.11 -2.28 15.20
CA ARG A 218 3.36 -3.70 14.97
C ARG A 218 2.30 -4.57 15.62
N ASP A 219 2.16 -5.79 15.14
CA ASP A 219 1.34 -6.81 15.79
C ASP A 219 1.92 -7.24 17.15
N ARG A 220 1.11 -7.94 17.94
CA ARG A 220 1.50 -8.42 19.29
C ARG A 220 2.62 -9.45 19.27
N GLY A 221 2.72 -10.26 18.21
CA GLY A 221 3.84 -11.19 18.00
C GLY A 221 5.16 -10.47 17.68
N GLY A 222 5.13 -9.15 17.49
CA GLY A 222 6.31 -8.32 17.29
C GLY A 222 6.97 -8.53 15.93
N THR A 223 6.30 -9.18 14.97
CA THR A 223 6.86 -9.49 13.66
C THR A 223 6.23 -8.68 12.54
N MET A 224 4.90 -8.72 12.42
CA MET A 224 4.19 -8.20 11.26
C MET A 224 3.77 -6.74 11.47
N PRO A 225 4.06 -5.82 10.54
CA PRO A 225 3.48 -4.48 10.57
C PRO A 225 1.96 -4.54 10.57
N ARG A 226 1.37 -3.82 11.51
CA ARG A 226 -0.08 -3.71 11.68
C ARG A 226 -0.62 -2.41 11.09
N MET A 227 0.14 -1.34 11.21
CA MET A 227 -0.07 -0.11 10.46
C MET A 227 1.17 0.16 9.62
N ILE A 228 1.07 -0.09 8.32
CA ILE A 228 2.12 0.22 7.34
C ILE A 228 1.57 1.22 6.34
N ALA A 229 2.40 2.18 5.99
CA ALA A 229 2.07 3.18 4.99
C ALA A 229 3.21 3.30 3.98
N VAL A 230 2.88 3.24 2.69
CA VAL A 230 3.84 3.33 1.59
C VAL A 230 3.39 4.29 0.50
N ASN A 231 4.34 5.00 -0.10
CA ASN A 231 4.09 6.03 -1.11
C ASN A 231 3.92 5.46 -2.53
N HIS A 232 4.52 4.29 -2.78
CA HIS A 232 4.42 3.58 -4.06
C HIS A 232 3.13 2.75 -4.16
N HIS A 233 2.93 2.08 -5.29
CA HIS A 233 1.75 1.30 -5.65
C HIS A 233 2.04 -0.21 -5.67
N PRO A 234 2.18 -0.86 -4.50
CA PRO A 234 2.45 -2.29 -4.41
C PRO A 234 1.31 -3.16 -4.96
N GLU A 235 0.12 -2.61 -5.15
CA GLU A 235 -1.02 -3.27 -5.79
C GLU A 235 -0.84 -3.44 -7.32
N ILE A 236 0.02 -2.66 -7.96
CA ILE A 236 0.32 -2.73 -9.40
C ILE A 236 1.50 -3.67 -9.62
N ARG A 237 1.21 -4.96 -9.79
CA ARG A 237 2.24 -6.01 -9.69
C ARG A 237 2.28 -7.04 -10.82
N ASP A 238 1.23 -7.12 -11.63
CA ASP A 238 1.09 -8.14 -12.68
C ASP A 238 0.55 -7.50 -13.96
N ARG A 239 1.28 -7.67 -15.07
CA ARG A 239 0.95 -7.02 -16.34
C ARG A 239 -0.40 -7.46 -16.90
N GLU A 240 -0.70 -8.74 -16.86
CA GLU A 240 -1.90 -9.32 -17.46
C GLU A 240 -3.16 -8.91 -16.69
N MET A 241 -3.08 -8.96 -15.36
CA MET A 241 -4.07 -8.44 -14.44
C MET A 241 -4.37 -6.96 -14.70
N GLN A 242 -3.34 -6.13 -14.83
CA GLN A 242 -3.51 -4.70 -15.08
C GLN A 242 -4.18 -4.44 -16.42
N ARG A 243 -3.79 -5.16 -17.49
CA ARG A 243 -4.45 -5.08 -18.80
C ARG A 243 -5.93 -5.47 -18.73
N ALA A 244 -6.25 -6.60 -18.08
CA ALA A 244 -7.63 -7.05 -17.92
C ALA A 244 -8.48 -6.07 -17.08
N LEU A 245 -7.88 -5.35 -16.13
CA LEU A 245 -8.56 -4.29 -15.40
C LEU A 245 -8.84 -3.06 -16.29
N LEU A 246 -7.86 -2.63 -17.07
CA LEU A 246 -8.02 -1.52 -18.03
C LEU A 246 -9.11 -1.80 -19.06
N GLU A 247 -9.11 -3.00 -19.65
CA GLU A 247 -10.12 -3.44 -20.63
C GLU A 247 -11.53 -3.42 -20.03
N ARG A 248 -11.69 -3.91 -18.79
CA ARG A 248 -13.00 -3.87 -18.11
C ARG A 248 -13.48 -2.46 -17.82
N LYS A 249 -12.59 -1.55 -17.42
CA LYS A 249 -12.96 -0.13 -17.20
C LYS A 249 -13.38 0.54 -18.49
N LEU A 250 -12.66 0.29 -19.58
CA LEU A 250 -13.02 0.81 -20.91
C LEU A 250 -14.38 0.27 -21.36
N ALA A 251 -14.62 -1.03 -21.21
CA ALA A 251 -15.88 -1.67 -21.57
C ALA A 251 -17.09 -1.13 -20.77
N ARG A 252 -16.84 -0.57 -19.58
CA ARG A 252 -17.86 0.06 -18.73
C ARG A 252 -17.97 1.58 -18.92
N SER A 253 -17.22 2.14 -19.87
CA SER A 253 -17.15 3.59 -20.10
C SER A 253 -16.73 4.41 -18.88
N GLU A 254 -15.97 3.80 -17.95
CA GLU A 254 -15.43 4.49 -16.78
C GLU A 254 -14.20 5.34 -17.12
N VAL A 255 -13.55 5.05 -18.24
CA VAL A 255 -12.32 5.69 -18.73
C VAL A 255 -12.32 5.84 -20.25
N SER A 256 -11.54 6.78 -20.77
CA SER A 256 -11.34 6.96 -22.22
C SER A 256 -10.29 5.98 -22.78
N ALA A 257 -10.31 5.77 -24.09
CA ALA A 257 -9.28 4.98 -24.79
C ALA A 257 -7.87 5.59 -24.63
N GLU A 258 -7.76 6.91 -24.65
CA GLU A 258 -6.50 7.64 -24.42
C GLU A 258 -5.93 7.35 -23.03
N TRP A 259 -6.79 7.34 -22.00
CA TRP A 259 -6.39 7.03 -20.63
C TRP A 259 -5.85 5.59 -20.53
N VAL A 260 -6.49 4.64 -21.22
CA VAL A 260 -6.04 3.24 -21.28
C VAL A 260 -4.70 3.12 -22.00
N GLU A 261 -4.50 3.85 -23.10
CA GLU A 261 -3.24 3.85 -23.84
C GLU A 261 -2.07 4.41 -23.00
N GLU A 262 -2.28 5.51 -22.29
CA GLU A 262 -1.30 6.07 -21.35
C GLU A 262 -0.89 5.04 -20.29
N ARG A 263 -1.86 4.36 -19.68
CA ARG A 263 -1.58 3.34 -18.64
C ARG A 263 -0.90 2.11 -19.22
N ASN A 264 -1.28 1.66 -20.41
CA ASN A 264 -0.61 0.55 -21.08
C ASN A 264 0.86 0.85 -21.39
N ARG A 265 1.20 2.09 -21.77
CA ARG A 265 2.60 2.50 -21.95
C ARG A 265 3.40 2.42 -20.65
N ILE A 266 2.83 2.89 -19.54
CA ILE A 266 3.46 2.81 -18.22
C ILE A 266 3.65 1.35 -17.79
N ILE A 267 2.62 0.52 -17.94
CA ILE A 267 2.67 -0.91 -17.61
C ILE A 267 3.75 -1.62 -18.45
N ALA A 268 3.83 -1.32 -19.75
CA ALA A 268 4.86 -1.90 -20.61
C ALA A 268 6.28 -1.53 -20.18
N ASP A 269 6.50 -0.28 -19.74
CA ASP A 269 7.78 0.17 -19.20
C ASP A 269 8.12 -0.46 -17.84
N VAL A 270 7.10 -0.66 -16.99
CA VAL A 270 7.27 -1.29 -15.66
C VAL A 270 7.65 -2.77 -15.78
N PHE A 271 6.97 -3.50 -16.66
CA PHE A 271 7.12 -4.95 -16.83
C PHE A 271 7.93 -5.29 -18.09
N ARG A 272 9.07 -4.62 -18.27
CA ARG A 272 9.97 -4.82 -19.42
C ARG A 272 10.66 -6.19 -19.45
N SER A 273 10.91 -6.78 -18.28
CA SER A 273 11.56 -8.09 -18.15
C SER A 273 10.99 -8.87 -16.95
N ARG A 274 11.14 -10.20 -16.98
CA ARG A 274 10.78 -11.07 -15.84
C ARG A 274 11.54 -10.70 -14.56
N GLU A 275 12.78 -10.23 -14.69
CA GLU A 275 13.57 -9.78 -13.56
C GLU A 275 13.01 -8.50 -12.94
N SER A 276 12.64 -7.51 -13.77
CA SER A 276 11.98 -6.27 -13.30
C SER A 276 10.67 -6.59 -12.58
N GLU A 277 9.88 -7.49 -13.16
CA GLU A 277 8.63 -7.98 -12.56
C GLU A 277 8.87 -8.67 -11.22
N ALA A 278 9.86 -9.58 -11.13
CA ALA A 278 10.20 -10.25 -9.87
C ALA A 278 10.62 -9.27 -8.77
N ARG A 279 11.41 -8.23 -9.11
CA ARG A 279 11.83 -7.20 -8.15
C ARG A 279 10.66 -6.33 -7.67
N VAL A 280 9.75 -5.95 -8.56
CA VAL A 280 8.51 -5.23 -8.19
C VAL A 280 7.62 -6.11 -7.31
N MET A 281 7.45 -7.39 -7.68
CA MET A 281 6.68 -8.36 -6.91
C MET A 281 7.21 -8.53 -5.48
N LEU A 282 8.53 -8.49 -5.29
CA LEU A 282 9.15 -8.54 -3.97
C LEU A 282 8.72 -7.34 -3.11
N ALA A 283 8.79 -6.12 -3.66
CA ALA A 283 8.30 -4.92 -2.98
C ALA A 283 6.80 -5.01 -2.66
N SER A 284 6.00 -5.42 -3.63
CA SER A 284 4.55 -5.65 -3.48
C SER A 284 4.23 -6.62 -2.35
N TYR A 285 4.99 -7.71 -2.25
CA TYR A 285 4.80 -8.70 -1.20
C TYR A 285 5.08 -8.13 0.19
N PHE A 286 6.25 -7.54 0.40
CA PHE A 286 6.65 -7.07 1.72
C PHE A 286 5.89 -5.85 2.20
N THR A 287 5.38 -5.02 1.29
CA THR A 287 4.73 -3.75 1.63
C THR A 287 3.21 -3.78 1.56
N LEU A 288 2.61 -4.86 1.04
CA LEU A 288 1.16 -5.00 0.95
C LEU A 288 0.69 -6.44 1.11
N LEU A 289 1.10 -7.36 0.23
CA LEU A 289 0.43 -8.66 0.12
C LEU A 289 0.69 -9.58 1.32
N GLY A 290 1.93 -9.63 1.82
CA GLY A 290 2.30 -10.38 3.01
C GLY A 290 1.54 -9.88 4.24
N PRO A 291 1.63 -8.57 4.58
CA PRO A 291 0.82 -7.99 5.65
C PRO A 291 -0.69 -8.21 5.47
N LEU A 292 -1.21 -8.01 4.26
CA LEU A 292 -2.63 -8.23 3.96
C LEU A 292 -3.04 -9.68 4.22
N ARG A 293 -2.26 -10.64 3.72
CA ARG A 293 -2.49 -12.07 3.89
C ARG A 293 -2.44 -12.45 5.37
N PHE A 294 -1.40 -12.01 6.09
CA PHE A 294 -1.25 -12.28 7.52
C PHE A 294 -2.47 -11.80 8.31
N HIS A 295 -2.86 -10.53 8.13
CA HIS A 295 -3.98 -9.97 8.89
C HIS A 295 -5.31 -10.58 8.47
N LEU A 296 -5.50 -10.94 7.21
CA LEU A 296 -6.73 -11.61 6.77
C LEU A 296 -6.84 -13.03 7.32
N TYR A 297 -5.76 -13.82 7.28
CA TYR A 297 -5.69 -15.15 7.90
C TYR A 297 -6.00 -15.07 9.39
N ARG A 298 -5.31 -14.20 10.12
CA ARG A 298 -5.55 -13.98 11.55
C ARG A 298 -7.01 -13.64 11.84
N GLN A 299 -7.60 -12.77 11.04
CA GLN A 299 -8.99 -12.33 11.23
C GLN A 299 -10.03 -13.41 10.91
N VAL A 300 -9.74 -14.32 9.98
CA VAL A 300 -10.58 -15.48 9.69
C VAL A 300 -10.43 -16.52 10.81
N ARG A 301 -9.21 -16.83 11.24
CA ARG A 301 -8.93 -17.74 12.36
C ARG A 301 -9.62 -17.30 13.64
N LEU A 302 -9.47 -16.05 14.03
CA LEU A 302 -10.07 -15.52 15.26
C LEU A 302 -11.62 -15.59 15.22
N ARG A 303 -12.22 -15.34 14.06
CA ARG A 303 -13.69 -15.46 13.88
C ARG A 303 -14.15 -16.91 13.90
N GLY A 304 -13.43 -17.82 13.23
CA GLY A 304 -13.73 -19.25 13.27
C GLY A 304 -13.62 -19.83 14.68
N ALA A 305 -12.56 -19.47 15.41
CA ALA A 305 -12.37 -19.86 16.80
C ALA A 305 -13.50 -19.36 17.71
N ALA A 306 -13.99 -18.15 17.50
CA ALA A 306 -15.14 -17.61 18.24
C ALA A 306 -16.46 -18.38 17.95
N LEU A 307 -16.53 -19.10 16.83
CA LEU A 307 -17.64 -19.99 16.47
C LEU A 307 -17.39 -21.46 16.87
N GLY A 308 -16.29 -21.74 17.59
CA GLY A 308 -15.92 -23.10 18.00
C GLY A 308 -15.31 -23.95 16.87
N VAL A 309 -14.98 -23.34 15.74
CA VAL A 309 -14.37 -24.03 14.60
C VAL A 309 -12.86 -23.97 14.75
N ALA A 310 -12.28 -25.09 15.19
CA ALA A 310 -10.84 -25.28 15.18
C ALA A 310 -10.42 -25.70 13.76
N GLY A 311 -9.44 -25.02 13.20
CA GLY A 311 -8.80 -25.46 11.97
C GLY A 311 -7.34 -25.09 11.93
N ASP A 312 -6.64 -25.72 11.01
CA ASP A 312 -5.21 -25.55 10.74
C ASP A 312 -4.97 -24.28 9.90
N LEU A 313 -5.55 -23.17 10.35
CA LEU A 313 -5.28 -21.84 9.82
C LEU A 313 -4.23 -21.20 10.72
N ASP A 314 -3.06 -20.93 10.17
CA ASP A 314 -1.99 -20.27 10.90
C ASP A 314 -1.44 -19.12 10.04
N GLU A 315 -1.62 -17.89 10.52
CA GLU A 315 -1.07 -16.70 9.87
C GLU A 315 0.48 -16.73 9.79
N GLU A 316 1.16 -17.48 10.65
CA GLU A 316 2.62 -17.64 10.61
C GLU A 316 3.09 -18.39 9.35
N ARG A 317 2.20 -19.15 8.68
CA ARG A 317 2.50 -19.73 7.35
C ARG A 317 2.87 -18.69 6.32
N VAL A 318 2.37 -17.45 6.47
CA VAL A 318 2.76 -16.32 5.62
C VAL A 318 4.26 -16.04 5.75
N LEU A 319 4.85 -16.20 6.94
CA LEU A 319 6.29 -16.02 7.13
C LEU A 319 7.13 -17.11 6.44
N GLY A 320 6.57 -18.31 6.25
CA GLY A 320 7.21 -19.41 5.53
C GLY A 320 7.04 -19.35 4.00
N SER A 321 6.11 -18.53 3.51
CA SER A 321 5.73 -18.47 2.08
C SER A 321 6.30 -17.25 1.38
N ILE A 322 7.49 -16.82 1.80
CA ILE A 322 8.14 -15.62 1.26
C ILE A 322 8.64 -15.91 -0.15
N PRO A 323 8.28 -15.08 -1.15
CA PRO A 323 8.83 -15.23 -2.48
C PRO A 323 10.34 -14.99 -2.43
N VAL A 324 11.09 -15.90 -3.05
CA VAL A 324 12.55 -15.78 -3.23
C VAL A 324 12.79 -15.38 -4.67
N VAL A 325 13.45 -14.23 -4.87
CA VAL A 325 13.95 -13.88 -6.20
C VAL A 325 15.19 -14.75 -6.44
N ALA A 326 15.09 -15.69 -7.39
CA ALA A 326 16.22 -16.51 -7.79
C ALA A 326 17.37 -15.61 -8.26
N ASP A 327 18.59 -15.87 -7.77
CA ASP A 327 19.77 -15.20 -8.27
C ASP A 327 20.02 -15.65 -9.71
N PRO A 328 19.96 -14.76 -10.72
CA PRO A 328 20.25 -15.13 -12.10
C PRO A 328 21.70 -15.60 -12.30
N ASP A 329 22.60 -15.37 -11.34
CA ASP A 329 24.01 -15.79 -11.38
C ASP A 329 24.29 -17.09 -10.59
N ALA A 330 23.29 -17.72 -9.97
CA ALA A 330 23.47 -18.98 -9.23
C ALA A 330 23.63 -20.24 -10.11
N GLY A 331 23.94 -20.08 -11.40
CA GLY A 331 24.05 -21.22 -12.31
C GLY A 331 24.71 -20.94 -13.66
N LEU A 332 26.04 -20.79 -13.66
CA LEU A 332 26.88 -21.56 -14.57
C LEU A 332 28.02 -22.17 -13.73
N PRO A 333 28.14 -23.51 -13.63
CA PRO A 333 29.38 -24.10 -13.13
C PRO A 333 30.52 -23.66 -14.06
N ALA A 334 31.67 -23.35 -13.45
CA ALA A 334 32.94 -23.12 -14.15
C ALA A 334 33.33 -24.31 -15.04
#